data_AF-A0A8R1WFF4-F1
#
_entry.id   AF-A0A8R1WFF4-F1
#
_cell.length_a   1.000
_cell.length_b   1.000
_cell.length_c   1.000
_cell.angle_alpha   90.00
_cell.angle_beta   90.00
_cell.angle_gamma   90.00
#
_symmetry.space_group_name_H-M   'P 1'
#
loop_
_entity.id
_entity.type
_entity.pdbx_description
1 polymer ?
#
loop_
_entity_poly.entity_id
_entity_poly.type
_entity_poly.pdbx_seq_one_letter_code
_entity_poly.pdbx_strand_id
1 'polypeptide(L)'
;MNENKSFSEKEMLIVIKELLKRDGYLNKLSAEVRAKVTEILQERQNSTQKNPPPVPNEEVSLINHLVLEYLEWNGYLYTAAVMASEANTVEKRTRADLCAEVGVKDDEKSSTLPLLSNVVTAYTDRIKRKINKCKKGY
;
A
#
# COMPACT_ATOMS: atom_id res chain seq x y z
N MET A 1 -10.09 -36.58 39.42
CA MET A 1 -8.91 -36.93 38.60
C MET A 1 -8.67 -35.76 37.65
N ASN A 2 -7.74 -34.86 37.98
CA ASN A 2 -7.33 -33.81 37.05
C ASN A 2 -6.18 -34.38 36.22
N GLU A 3 -6.47 -34.74 34.97
CA GLU A 3 -5.43 -35.02 33.99
C GLU A 3 -4.70 -33.70 33.70
N ASN A 4 -3.58 -33.49 34.38
CA ASN A 4 -2.55 -32.57 33.90
C ASN A 4 -2.02 -33.16 32.60
N LYS A 5 -2.67 -32.83 31.49
CA LYS A 5 -2.21 -33.14 30.14
C LYS A 5 -0.86 -32.45 29.96
N SER A 6 0.21 -33.23 30.11
CA SER A 6 1.56 -32.79 29.79
C SER A 6 1.56 -32.42 28.31
N PHE A 7 1.60 -31.11 28.03
CA PHE A 7 1.71 -30.63 26.66
C PHE A 7 3.01 -31.17 26.07
N SER A 8 2.90 -31.88 24.96
CA SER A 8 4.09 -32.29 24.23
C SER A 8 4.84 -31.04 23.79
N GLU A 9 6.17 -31.07 23.82
CA GLU A 9 7.02 -30.00 23.31
C GLU A 9 6.60 -29.55 21.89
N LYS A 10 6.16 -30.51 21.06
CA LYS A 10 5.62 -30.27 19.73
C LYS A 10 4.32 -29.48 19.75
N GLU A 11 3.41 -29.80 20.66
CA GLU A 11 2.13 -29.07 20.79
C GLU A 11 2.38 -27.64 21.28
N MET A 12 3.32 -27.45 22.19
CA MET A 12 3.72 -26.12 22.67
C MET A 12 4.33 -25.27 21.54
N LEU A 13 5.24 -25.86 20.75
CA LEU A 13 5.81 -25.23 19.56
C LEU A 13 4.75 -24.81 18.54
N ILE A 14 3.75 -25.66 18.30
CA ILE A 14 2.63 -25.35 17.40
C ILE A 14 1.83 -24.16 17.92
N VAL A 15 1.49 -24.15 19.20
CA VAL A 15 0.73 -23.05 19.83
C VAL A 15 1.51 -21.74 19.74
N ILE A 16 2.80 -21.74 20.05
CA ILE A 16 3.66 -20.55 19.94
C ILE A 16 3.72 -20.05 18.50
N LYS A 17 3.85 -20.95 17.53
CA LYS A 17 3.86 -20.60 16.11
C LYS A 17 2.54 -19.97 15.67
N GLU A 18 1.40 -20.53 16.09
CA GLU A 18 0.08 -19.96 15.78
C GLU A 18 -0.14 -18.60 16.47
N LEU A 19 0.36 -18.41 17.70
CA LEU A 19 0.33 -17.11 18.39
C LEU A 19 1.15 -16.05 17.64
N LEU A 20 2.40 -16.38 17.27
CA LEU A 20 3.26 -15.49 16.49
C LEU A 20 2.69 -15.16 15.10
N LYS A 21 1.90 -16.07 14.53
CA LYS A 21 1.20 -15.86 13.27
C LYS A 21 -0.03 -14.97 13.45
N ARG A 22 -0.82 -15.19 14.50
CA ARG A 22 -1.98 -14.37 14.87
C ARG A 22 -1.58 -12.93 15.18
N ASP A 23 -0.48 -12.75 15.91
CA ASP A 23 0.06 -11.43 16.26
C ASP A 23 0.85 -10.79 15.10
N GLY A 24 0.93 -11.45 13.94
CA GLY A 24 1.50 -10.90 12.70
C GLY A 24 3.03 -10.94 12.59
N TYR A 25 3.75 -11.33 13.65
CA TYR A 25 5.23 -11.43 13.65
C TYR A 25 5.77 -12.40 12.60
N LEU A 26 5.16 -13.58 12.47
CA LEU A 26 5.58 -14.56 11.45
C LEU A 26 5.30 -14.08 10.02
N ASN A 27 4.21 -13.33 9.82
CA ASN A 27 3.90 -12.75 8.53
C ASN A 27 4.92 -11.66 8.16
N LYS A 28 5.32 -10.82 9.13
CA LYS A 28 6.39 -9.83 8.97
C LYS A 28 7.72 -10.49 8.61
N LEU A 29 8.16 -11.50 9.36
CA LEU A 29 9.40 -12.21 9.08
C LEU A 29 9.36 -12.90 7.71
N SER A 30 8.25 -13.55 7.35
CA SER A 30 8.10 -14.17 6.04
C SER A 30 8.11 -13.13 4.91
N ALA A 31 7.55 -11.94 5.15
CA ALA A 31 7.57 -10.84 4.19
C ALA A 31 8.97 -10.25 4.03
N GLU A 32 9.73 -10.05 5.10
CA GLU A 32 11.13 -9.60 5.05
C GLU A 32 11.99 -10.60 4.25
N VAL A 33 11.82 -11.90 4.50
CA VAL A 33 12.50 -12.95 3.72
C VAL A 33 12.07 -12.90 2.26
N ARG A 34 10.77 -12.77 1.97
CA ARG A 34 10.27 -12.65 0.58
C ARG A 34 10.83 -11.41 -0.11
N ALA A 35 10.83 -10.26 0.55
CA ALA A 35 11.39 -9.02 0.03
C ALA A 35 12.88 -9.19 -0.28
N LYS A 36 13.65 -9.79 0.64
CA LYS A 36 15.08 -10.01 0.43
C LYS A 36 15.36 -11.01 -0.70
N VAL A 37 14.55 -12.07 -0.81
CA VAL A 37 14.61 -13.02 -1.93
C VAL A 37 14.29 -12.31 -3.25
N THR A 38 13.22 -11.51 -3.29
CA THR A 38 12.85 -10.74 -4.48
C THR A 38 13.94 -9.74 -4.86
N GLU A 39 14.53 -9.03 -3.91
CA GLU A 39 15.66 -8.11 -4.12
C GLU A 39 16.85 -8.85 -4.77
N ILE A 40 17.27 -9.99 -4.21
CA ILE A 40 18.37 -10.81 -4.76
C ILE A 40 18.03 -11.34 -6.15
N LEU A 41 16.78 -11.75 -6.37
CA LEU A 41 16.32 -12.21 -7.69
C LEU A 41 16.29 -11.06 -8.69
N GLN A 42 15.86 -9.87 -8.29
CA GLN A 42 15.85 -8.65 -9.10
C GLN A 42 17.26 -8.18 -9.43
N GLU A 43 18.22 -8.19 -8.51
CA GLU A 43 19.62 -7.88 -8.81
C GLU A 43 20.19 -8.80 -9.91
N ARG A 44 19.89 -10.11 -9.84
CA ARG A 44 20.24 -11.05 -10.92
C ARG A 44 19.48 -10.74 -12.20
N GLN A 45 18.18 -10.46 -12.12
CA GLN A 45 17.34 -10.20 -13.29
C GLN A 45 17.73 -8.89 -13.99
N ASN A 46 18.07 -7.84 -13.25
CA ASN A 46 18.53 -6.54 -13.73
C ASN A 46 19.90 -6.63 -14.42
N SER A 47 20.76 -7.59 -14.02
CA SER A 47 21.98 -7.91 -14.78
C SER A 47 21.70 -8.59 -16.14
N THR A 48 20.47 -9.09 -16.33
CA THR A 48 20.02 -9.80 -17.56
C THR A 48 18.96 -9.02 -18.35
N GLN A 49 18.33 -8.00 -17.76
CA GLN A 49 17.31 -7.18 -18.41
C GLN A 49 17.98 -6.13 -19.30
N LYS A 50 17.82 -6.28 -20.61
CA LYS A 50 18.33 -5.35 -21.61
C LYS A 50 17.69 -3.95 -21.53
N ASN A 51 16.52 -3.82 -20.88
CA ASN A 51 15.76 -2.59 -20.70
C ASN A 51 15.13 -2.55 -19.30
N PRO A 52 15.67 -1.79 -18.32
CA PRO A 52 14.95 -1.56 -17.07
C PRO A 52 13.63 -0.82 -17.34
N PRO A 53 12.62 -0.96 -16.47
CA PRO A 53 11.43 -0.13 -16.56
C PRO A 53 11.82 1.36 -16.53
N PRO A 54 11.10 2.22 -17.28
CA PRO A 54 11.44 3.64 -17.36
C PRO A 54 11.36 4.28 -15.98
N VAL A 55 12.28 5.21 -15.71
CA VAL A 55 12.28 6.00 -14.48
C VAL A 55 10.93 6.72 -14.38
N PRO A 56 10.22 6.64 -13.24
CA PRO A 56 8.97 7.36 -13.06
C PRO A 56 9.16 8.85 -13.29
N ASN A 57 8.36 9.44 -14.18
CA ASN A 57 8.23 10.89 -14.26
C ASN A 57 7.42 11.41 -13.05
N GLU A 58 7.30 12.73 -12.91
CA GLU A 58 6.60 13.34 -11.77
C GLU A 58 5.14 12.86 -11.64
N GLU A 59 4.43 12.69 -12.76
CA GLU A 59 3.05 12.22 -12.78
C GLU A 59 2.92 10.77 -12.28
N VAL A 60 3.78 9.87 -12.76
CA VAL A 60 3.80 8.46 -12.32
C VAL A 60 4.24 8.38 -10.87
N SER A 61 5.19 9.23 -10.45
CA SER A 61 5.59 9.34 -9.05
C SER A 61 4.40 9.74 -8.17
N LEU A 62 3.66 10.79 -8.53
CA LEU A 62 2.46 11.21 -7.81
C LEU A 62 1.42 10.06 -7.70
N ILE A 63 1.17 9.34 -8.80
CA ILE A 63 0.26 8.19 -8.79
C ILE A 63 0.75 7.12 -7.83
N ASN A 64 2.04 6.78 -7.86
CA ASN A 64 2.62 5.78 -6.96
C ASN A 64 2.43 6.17 -5.49
N HIS A 65 2.63 7.44 -5.14
CA HIS A 65 2.39 7.93 -3.77
C HIS A 65 0.91 7.90 -3.37
N LEU A 66 -0.01 8.21 -4.28
CA LEU A 66 -1.46 8.10 -4.03
C LEU A 66 -1.89 6.65 -3.81
N VAL A 67 -1.32 5.71 -4.57
CA VAL A 67 -1.58 4.27 -4.39
C VAL A 67 -0.97 3.79 -3.07
N LEU A 68 0.26 4.21 -2.73
CA LEU A 68 0.87 3.87 -1.45
C LEU A 68 0.04 4.38 -0.27
N GLU A 69 -0.44 5.62 -0.32
CA GLU A 69 -1.35 6.18 0.69
C GLU A 69 -2.63 5.36 0.81
N TYR A 70 -3.24 4.98 -0.32
CA TYR A 70 -4.42 4.13 -0.33
C TYR A 70 -4.15 2.76 0.32
N LEU A 71 -3.03 2.13 -0.01
CA LEU A 71 -2.64 0.84 0.56
C LEU A 71 -2.40 0.95 2.06
N GLU A 72 -1.67 1.98 2.51
CA GLU A 72 -1.42 2.24 3.93
C GLU A 72 -2.72 2.50 4.69
N TRP A 73 -3.62 3.33 4.15
CA TRP A 73 -4.90 3.67 4.76
C TRP A 73 -5.79 2.43 4.95
N ASN A 74 -5.84 1.54 3.96
CA ASN A 74 -6.62 0.29 4.04
C ASN A 74 -5.92 -0.81 4.86
N GLY A 75 -4.72 -0.57 5.40
CA GLY A 75 -3.98 -1.54 6.19
C GLY A 75 -3.26 -2.61 5.36
N TYR A 76 -3.08 -2.41 4.05
CA TYR A 76 -2.33 -3.29 3.16
C TYR A 76 -0.81 -3.05 3.26
N LEU A 77 -0.29 -3.03 4.49
CA LEU A 77 1.07 -2.59 4.81
C LEU A 77 2.16 -3.39 4.08
N TYR A 78 1.93 -4.69 3.86
CA TYR A 78 2.89 -5.55 3.15
C TYR A 78 2.95 -5.25 1.66
N THR A 79 1.79 -5.04 1.02
CA THR A 79 1.72 -4.65 -0.38
C THR A 79 2.32 -3.26 -0.59
N ALA A 80 2.08 -2.34 0.35
CA ALA A 80 2.71 -1.02 0.33
C ALA A 80 4.25 -1.12 0.41
N ALA A 81 4.78 -1.96 1.29
CA ALA A 81 6.23 -2.14 1.44
C ALA A 81 6.89 -2.71 0.17
N VAL A 82 6.28 -3.73 -0.45
CA VAL A 82 6.80 -4.31 -1.70
C VAL A 82 6.72 -3.27 -2.83
N MET A 83 5.58 -2.58 -2.97
CA MET A 83 5.41 -1.55 -3.99
C MET A 83 6.41 -0.40 -3.83
N ALA A 84 6.65 0.09 -2.61
CA ALA A 84 7.61 1.16 -2.36
C ALA A 84 9.04 0.76 -2.81
N SER A 85 9.41 -0.50 -2.55
CA SER A 85 10.68 -1.07 -3.01
C SER A 85 10.74 -1.20 -4.53
N GLU A 86 9.69 -1.69 -5.17
CA GLU A 86 9.63 -1.87 -6.64
C GLU A 86 9.61 -0.54 -7.39
N ALA A 87 8.90 0.46 -6.84
CA ALA A 87 8.77 1.78 -7.42
C ALA A 87 9.99 2.68 -7.16
N ASN A 88 11.01 2.19 -6.46
CA ASN A 88 12.16 2.99 -6.00
C ASN A 88 11.73 4.31 -5.37
N THR A 89 10.63 4.30 -4.60
CA THR A 89 10.09 5.51 -4.00
C THR A 89 10.90 5.83 -2.75
N VAL A 90 11.99 6.58 -2.94
CA VAL A 90 12.97 6.89 -1.87
C VAL A 90 12.39 7.83 -0.82
N GLU A 91 11.42 8.67 -1.21
CA GLU A 91 10.87 9.71 -0.35
C GLU A 91 9.42 9.42 0.04
N LYS A 92 9.17 9.31 1.35
CA LYS A 92 7.80 9.22 1.86
C LYS A 92 7.17 10.62 1.84
N ARG A 93 6.30 10.89 0.88
CA ARG A 93 5.47 12.11 0.86
C ARG A 93 4.38 12.05 1.91
N THR A 94 4.11 13.17 2.57
CA THR A 94 3.00 13.25 3.52
C THR A 94 1.67 13.42 2.79
N ARG A 95 0.58 13.04 3.44
CA ARG A 95 -0.77 13.25 2.89
C ARG A 95 -1.05 14.73 2.59
N ALA A 96 -0.50 15.65 3.40
CA ALA A 96 -0.62 17.08 3.18
C ALA A 96 0.06 17.54 1.88
N ASP A 97 1.26 17.01 1.59
CA ASP A 97 1.99 17.31 0.35
C ASP A 97 1.20 16.84 -0.87
N LEU A 98 0.67 15.60 -0.81
CA LEU A 98 -0.14 15.03 -1.87
C LEU A 98 -1.42 15.85 -2.09
N CYS A 99 -2.11 16.25 -1.02
CA CYS A 99 -3.30 17.11 -1.10
C CYS A 99 -3.02 18.44 -1.80
N ALA A 100 -1.88 19.07 -1.52
CA ALA A 100 -1.46 20.32 -2.16
C ALA A 100 -1.22 20.13 -3.67
N GLU A 101 -0.62 19.00 -4.06
CA GLU A 101 -0.27 18.68 -5.45
C GLU A 101 -1.49 18.29 -6.30
N VAL A 102 -2.41 17.47 -5.77
CA VAL A 102 -3.68 17.13 -6.47
C VAL A 102 -4.75 18.23 -6.38
N GLY A 103 -4.56 19.24 -5.53
CA GLY A 103 -5.51 20.34 -5.36
C GLY A 103 -6.82 19.92 -4.67
N VAL A 104 -6.75 18.94 -3.77
CA VAL A 104 -7.89 18.46 -2.97
C VAL A 104 -7.69 18.89 -1.52
N LYS A 105 -8.77 19.31 -0.85
CA LYS A 105 -8.71 19.67 0.58
C LYS A 105 -8.82 18.42 1.45
N ASP A 106 -8.00 18.36 2.50
CA ASP A 106 -8.09 17.38 3.59
C ASP A 106 -8.83 18.02 4.78
N ASP A 107 -10.16 18.06 4.70
CA ASP A 107 -11.04 18.43 5.82
C ASP A 107 -11.45 17.20 6.66
N GLU A 108 -11.98 17.41 7.88
CA GLU A 108 -12.36 16.34 8.81
C GLU A 108 -13.26 15.25 8.21
N LYS A 109 -14.05 15.59 7.18
CA LYS A 109 -14.92 14.63 6.49
C LYS A 109 -14.15 13.83 5.43
N SER A 110 -13.29 14.49 4.67
CA SER A 110 -12.45 13.88 3.64
C SER A 110 -11.31 13.02 4.22
N SER A 111 -10.86 13.26 5.45
CA SER A 111 -9.89 12.41 6.13
C SER A 111 -10.44 11.03 6.53
N THR A 112 -11.78 10.83 6.44
CA THR A 112 -12.43 9.53 6.70
C THR A 112 -12.29 8.53 5.56
N LEU A 113 -11.66 8.93 4.45
CA LEU A 113 -11.41 8.09 3.28
C LEU A 113 -9.96 8.25 2.79
N PRO A 114 -9.44 7.26 2.03
CA PRO A 114 -8.18 7.40 1.31
C PRO A 114 -8.19 8.62 0.40
N LEU A 115 -7.06 9.30 0.27
CA LEU A 115 -6.94 10.49 -0.57
C LEU A 115 -7.28 10.18 -2.04
N LEU A 116 -6.88 9.01 -2.53
CA LEU A 116 -7.22 8.56 -3.88
C LEU A 116 -8.75 8.53 -4.11
N SER A 117 -9.52 8.15 -3.10
CA SER A 117 -11.00 8.14 -3.17
C SER A 117 -11.56 9.57 -3.28
N ASN A 118 -11.00 10.50 -2.51
CA ASN A 118 -11.39 11.91 -2.55
C ASN A 118 -11.10 12.54 -3.93
N VAL A 119 -9.94 12.22 -4.52
CA VAL A 119 -9.56 12.67 -5.87
C VAL A 119 -10.57 12.18 -6.91
N VAL A 120 -10.89 10.87 -6.91
CA VAL A 120 -11.85 10.28 -7.84
C VAL A 120 -13.24 10.91 -7.68
N THR A 121 -13.68 11.15 -6.45
CA THR A 121 -14.97 11.75 -6.14
C THR A 121 -15.04 13.19 -6.64
N ALA A 122 -14.02 14.01 -6.33
CA ALA A 122 -13.93 15.40 -6.77
C ALA A 122 -13.96 15.53 -8.30
N TYR A 123 -13.25 14.65 -9.01
CA TYR A 123 -13.23 14.63 -10.47
C TYR A 123 -14.57 14.20 -11.06
N THR A 124 -15.17 13.14 -10.52
CA THR A 124 -16.48 12.63 -10.95
C THR A 124 -17.58 13.67 -10.77
N ASP A 125 -17.60 14.38 -9.65
CA ASP A 125 -18.59 15.43 -9.37
C ASP A 125 -18.38 16.66 -10.26
N ARG A 126 -17.13 16.99 -10.59
CA ARG A 126 -16.83 18.05 -11.56
C ARG A 126 -17.37 17.69 -12.95
N ILE A 127 -17.22 16.44 -13.38
CA ILE A 127 -17.76 15.96 -14.67
C ILE A 127 -19.29 16.00 -14.65
N LYS A 128 -19.94 15.44 -13.63
CA LYS A 128 -21.41 15.45 -13.49
C LYS A 128 -21.97 16.87 -13.54
N ARG A 129 -21.32 17.84 -12.87
CA ARG A 129 -21.72 19.26 -12.92
C ARG A 129 -21.59 19.86 -14.31
N LYS A 130 -20.51 19.56 -15.05
CA LYS A 130 -20.35 20.01 -16.45
C LYS A 130 -21.46 19.45 -17.34
N ILE A 131 -21.73 18.15 -17.25
CA ILE A 131 -22.80 17.48 -18.02
C ILE A 131 -24.16 18.11 -17.70
N ASN A 132 -24.47 18.33 -16.42
CA ASN A 132 -25.73 18.94 -16.00
C ASN A 132 -25.88 20.39 -16.45
N LYS A 133 -24.78 21.16 -16.52
CA LYS A 133 -24.80 22.51 -17.10
C LYS A 133 -25.11 22.48 -18.60
N CYS A 134 -24.47 21.58 -19.36
CA CYS A 134 -24.76 21.43 -20.79
C CYS A 134 -26.21 21.01 -21.07
N LYS A 135 -26.80 20.17 -20.22
CA LYS A 135 -28.21 19.74 -20.35
C LYS A 135 -29.24 20.83 -20.01
N LYS A 136 -28.87 21.86 -19.25
CA LYS A 136 -29.77 22.98 -18.88
C LYS A 136 -29.66 24.18 -19.83
N GLY A 137 -28.77 24.13 -20.82
CA GLY A 137 -28.51 25.19 -21.80
C GLY A 137 -29.22 25.02 -23.14
N TYR A 138 -30.20 24.11 -23.24
CA TYR A 138 -31.09 23.93 -24.39
C TYR A 138 -32.54 24.10 -23.94
#